data_AF-A0A192B5H5-F1
#
_entry.id   AF-A0A192B5H5-F1
#
_cell.length_a   1.000
_cell.length_b   1.000
_cell.length_c   1.000
_cell.angle_alpha   90.00
_cell.angle_beta   90.00
_cell.angle_gamma   90.00
#
_symmetry.space_group_name_H-M   'P 1'
#
loop_
_entity.id
_entity.type
_entity.pdbx_description
1 polymer ?
#
loop_
_entity_poly.entity_id
_entity_poly.type
_entity_poly.pdbx_seq_one_letter_code
_entity_poly.pdbx_strand_id
1 'polypeptide(L)'
;LITCPAAAQLVGWEQVGIALGATFWDLKLKRESTRNPLFNIEKWASFIITPTTDRMIIPIRFDQAKRPSSPGSNIIPVIIHGRPGSLLFYPSNGTWLAPFHLAVKHPTGPLMSIAD
;
A
#
# COMPACT_ATOMS: atom_id res chain seq x y z
N LEU A 1 8.63 1.29 -1.01
CA LEU A 1 7.53 0.31 -0.82
C LEU A 1 7.86 -1.09 -1.35
N ILE A 2 8.77 -1.30 -2.32
CA ILE A 2 9.07 -2.65 -2.84
C ILE A 2 10.27 -3.33 -2.14
N THR A 3 11.16 -2.56 -1.53
CA THR A 3 12.43 -3.04 -0.96
C THR A 3 12.25 -4.01 0.22
N CYS A 4 11.56 -3.59 1.28
CA CYS A 4 11.36 -4.45 2.45
C CYS A 4 10.46 -5.68 2.17
N PRO A 5 9.36 -5.58 1.40
CA PRO A 5 8.59 -6.77 1.00
C PRO A 5 9.41 -7.76 0.16
N ALA A 6 10.29 -7.28 -0.73
CA ALA A 6 11.15 -8.17 -1.52
C ALA A 6 12.15 -8.93 -0.64
N ALA A 7 12.74 -8.27 0.36
CA ALA A 7 13.62 -8.92 1.33
C ALA A 7 12.86 -9.95 2.19
N ALA A 8 11.66 -9.61 2.65
CA ALA A 8 10.80 -10.53 3.41
C ALA A 8 10.37 -11.73 2.56
N GLN A 9 10.12 -11.53 1.26
CA GLN A 9 9.81 -12.61 0.33
C GLN A 9 11.01 -13.55 0.13
N LEU A 10 12.22 -12.99 -0.01
CA LEU A 10 13.44 -13.79 -0.15
C LEU A 10 13.64 -14.69 1.08
N VAL A 11 13.54 -14.12 2.28
CA VAL A 11 13.66 -14.87 3.54
C VAL A 11 12.54 -15.91 3.69
N GLY A 12 11.28 -15.52 3.43
CA GLY A 12 10.14 -16.42 3.54
C GLY A 12 10.22 -17.60 2.57
N TRP A 13 10.77 -17.37 1.37
CA TRP A 13 10.94 -18.40 0.36
C TRP A 13 12.13 -19.31 0.65
N GLU A 14 13.32 -18.75 0.89
CA GLU A 14 14.55 -19.53 1.03
C GLU A 14 14.67 -20.25 2.38
N GLN A 15 14.15 -19.67 3.46
CA GLN A 15 14.29 -20.24 4.81
C GLN A 15 13.08 -21.05 5.26
N VAL A 16 11.88 -20.68 4.80
CA VAL A 16 10.60 -21.25 5.30
C VAL A 16 9.79 -21.93 4.20
N GLY A 17 10.15 -21.74 2.92
CA GLY A 17 9.42 -22.33 1.79
C GLY A 17 8.03 -21.72 1.53
N ILE A 18 7.75 -20.52 2.05
CA ILE A 18 6.43 -19.88 1.98
C ILE A 18 6.48 -18.62 1.09
N ALA A 19 5.64 -18.58 0.06
CA ALA A 19 5.55 -17.46 -0.90
C ALA A 19 4.74 -16.24 -0.40
N LEU A 20 4.58 -16.06 0.93
CA LEU A 20 3.75 -15.01 1.55
C LEU A 20 4.56 -13.94 2.30
N GLY A 21 5.88 -13.97 2.24
CA GLY A 21 6.75 -13.05 2.98
C GLY A 21 6.46 -11.57 2.70
N ALA A 22 6.22 -11.21 1.43
CA ALA A 22 5.83 -9.86 1.04
C ALA A 22 4.46 -9.45 1.60
N THR A 23 3.50 -10.39 1.63
CA THR A 23 2.14 -10.15 2.16
C THR A 23 2.17 -9.92 3.67
N PHE A 24 2.96 -10.70 4.42
CA PHE A 24 3.12 -10.51 5.86
C PHE A 24 3.73 -9.15 6.20
N TRP A 25 4.75 -8.72 5.43
CA TRP A 25 5.35 -7.40 5.64
C TRP A 25 4.34 -6.27 5.46
N ASP A 26 3.53 -6.32 4.39
CA ASP A 26 2.57 -5.26 4.11
C ASP A 26 1.36 -5.28 5.05
N LEU A 27 0.95 -6.45 5.57
CA LEU A 27 -0.05 -6.51 6.64
C LEU A 27 0.46 -5.87 7.92
N LYS A 28 1.73 -6.11 8.28
CA LYS A 28 2.37 -5.44 9.42
C LYS A 28 2.43 -3.93 9.19
N LEU A 29 2.82 -3.50 7.99
CA LEU A 29 2.87 -2.08 7.64
C LEU A 29 1.48 -1.43 7.72
N LYS A 30 0.45 -2.08 7.17
CA LYS A 30 -0.94 -1.62 7.22
C LYS A 30 -1.40 -1.43 8.65
N ARG A 31 -1.17 -2.43 9.52
CA ARG A 31 -1.53 -2.37 10.94
C ARG A 31 -0.94 -1.15 11.64
N GLU A 32 0.35 -0.89 11.43
CA GLU A 32 1.01 0.28 12.04
C GLU A 32 0.59 1.60 11.39
N SER A 33 0.36 1.59 10.07
CA SER A 33 -0.15 2.74 9.31
C SER A 33 -1.57 3.13 9.71
N THR A 34 -2.38 2.20 10.22
CA THR A 34 -3.69 2.52 10.79
C THR A 34 -3.54 2.92 12.26
N ARG A 35 -2.72 2.20 13.06
CA ARG A 35 -2.58 2.45 14.50
C ARG A 35 -1.97 3.82 14.80
N ASN A 36 -0.83 4.15 14.19
CA ASN A 36 -0.09 5.36 14.55
C ASN A 36 -0.92 6.63 14.32
N PRO A 37 -1.61 6.82 13.17
CA PRO A 37 -2.53 7.92 13.00
C PRO A 37 -3.64 7.91 14.05
N LEU A 38 -4.35 6.79 14.25
CA LEU A 38 -5.46 6.74 15.21
C LEU A 38 -5.08 7.17 16.63
N PHE A 39 -3.90 6.79 17.11
CA PHE A 39 -3.46 7.14 18.47
C PHE A 39 -2.74 8.48 18.56
N ASN A 40 -1.83 8.78 17.63
CA ASN A 40 -1.01 9.99 17.71
C ASN A 40 -1.63 11.17 16.96
N ILE A 41 -2.20 10.96 15.77
CA ILE A 41 -2.72 12.05 14.94
C ILE A 41 -4.13 12.45 15.39
N GLU A 42 -5.02 11.48 15.61
CA GLU A 42 -6.39 11.78 16.03
C GLU A 42 -6.52 11.97 17.53
N LYS A 43 -6.12 10.99 18.33
CA LYS A 43 -6.34 11.07 19.78
C LYS A 43 -5.41 12.05 20.50
N TRP A 44 -4.15 12.14 20.08
CA TRP A 44 -3.19 13.04 20.73
C TRP A 44 -3.15 14.42 20.09
N ALA A 45 -3.02 14.51 18.76
CA ALA A 45 -2.92 15.80 18.05
C ALA A 45 -4.26 16.37 17.55
N SER A 46 -5.39 15.70 17.84
CA SER A 46 -6.76 16.15 17.54
C SER A 46 -7.07 16.44 16.06
N PHE A 47 -6.30 15.85 15.14
CA PHE A 47 -6.61 15.91 13.70
C PHE A 47 -7.65 14.87 13.31
N ILE A 48 -8.61 15.26 12.47
CA ILE A 48 -9.60 14.31 11.93
C ILE A 48 -8.90 13.42 10.90
N ILE A 49 -8.94 12.11 11.12
CA ILE A 49 -8.38 11.14 10.17
C ILE A 49 -9.45 10.75 9.17
N THR A 50 -9.17 11.04 7.89
CA THR A 50 -9.91 10.47 6.78
C THR A 50 -9.31 9.12 6.36
N PRO A 51 -10.11 8.18 5.81
CA PRO A 51 -9.64 6.86 5.38
C PRO A 51 -8.56 6.91 4.28
N THR A 52 -8.35 8.06 3.65
CA THR A 52 -7.27 8.34 2.69
C THR A 52 -5.86 8.34 3.30
N THR A 53 -5.75 8.33 4.62
CA THR A 53 -4.46 8.32 5.32
C THR A 53 -3.68 7.02 5.09
N ASP A 54 -4.36 5.95 4.67
CA ASP A 54 -3.78 4.62 4.62
C ASP A 54 -3.79 4.02 3.20
N ARG A 55 -2.59 3.78 2.65
CA ARG A 55 -2.39 3.27 1.29
C ARG A 55 -2.77 1.79 1.20
N MET A 56 -3.59 1.41 0.23
CA MET A 56 -3.93 0.03 -0.08
C MET A 56 -2.86 -0.59 -0.98
N ILE A 57 -2.04 -1.47 -0.39
CA ILE A 57 -0.93 -2.17 -1.06
C ILE A 57 -1.19 -3.69 -1.15
N ILE A 58 -2.22 -4.18 -0.46
CA ILE A 58 -2.57 -5.61 -0.35
C ILE A 58 -2.88 -6.27 -1.71
N PRO A 59 -3.65 -5.66 -2.65
CA PRO A 59 -3.95 -6.27 -3.95
C PRO A 59 -2.69 -6.51 -4.79
N ILE A 60 -1.71 -5.61 -4.67
CA ILE A 60 -0.42 -5.67 -5.35
C ILE A 60 0.35 -6.91 -4.89
N ARG A 61 0.32 -7.24 -3.59
CA ARG A 61 1.08 -8.37 -3.02
C ARG A 61 0.43 -9.72 -3.25
N PHE A 62 -0.89 -9.79 -3.35
CA PHE A 62 -1.55 -11.04 -3.75
C PHE A 62 -1.17 -11.48 -5.16
N ASP A 63 -1.00 -10.55 -6.11
CA ASP A 63 -0.49 -10.88 -7.44
C ASP A 63 0.96 -11.41 -7.38
N GLN A 64 1.78 -10.86 -6.49
CA GLN A 64 3.16 -11.31 -6.25
C GLN A 64 3.25 -12.68 -5.56
N ALA A 65 2.28 -13.02 -4.71
CA ALA A 65 2.22 -14.31 -4.03
C ALA A 65 1.74 -15.46 -4.94
N LYS A 66 0.92 -15.18 -5.96
CA LYS A 66 0.36 -16.20 -6.87
C LYS A 66 1.36 -16.78 -7.87
N ARG A 67 2.48 -16.10 -8.11
CA ARG A 67 3.51 -16.52 -9.08
C ARG A 67 4.87 -16.61 -8.38
N PRO A 68 5.10 -17.67 -7.58
CA PRO A 68 6.36 -17.82 -6.86
C PRO A 68 7.54 -17.87 -7.84
N SER A 69 8.67 -17.30 -7.41
CA SER A 69 9.97 -17.46 -8.05
C SER A 69 10.28 -18.95 -8.21
N SER A 70 10.61 -19.38 -9.43
CA SER A 70 11.24 -20.68 -9.60
C SER A 70 12.55 -20.71 -8.81
N PRO A 71 12.86 -21.81 -8.08
CA PRO A 71 14.10 -21.89 -7.32
C PRO A 71 15.29 -21.72 -8.28
N GLY A 72 16.08 -20.66 -8.06
CA GLY A 72 17.25 -20.31 -8.86
C GLY A 72 17.13 -19.06 -9.75
N SER A 73 15.97 -18.39 -9.86
CA SER A 73 15.87 -17.15 -10.64
C SER A 73 15.21 -15.97 -9.88
N ASN A 74 16.05 -15.04 -9.42
CA ASN A 74 15.60 -13.80 -8.77
C ASN A 74 15.29 -12.66 -9.77
N ILE A 75 15.64 -12.84 -11.05
CA ILE A 75 15.51 -11.79 -12.09
C ILE A 75 14.08 -11.75 -12.69
N ILE A 76 13.50 -12.91 -12.95
CA ILE A 76 12.15 -13.07 -13.53
C ILE A 76 11.06 -12.43 -12.63
N PRO A 77 11.08 -12.61 -11.30
CA PRO A 77 10.14 -11.97 -10.40
C PRO A 77 10.26 -10.44 -10.41
N VAL A 78 11.46 -9.87 -10.50
CA VAL A 78 11.63 -8.40 -10.47
C VAL A 78 10.94 -7.75 -11.67
N ILE A 79 11.07 -8.34 -12.87
CA ILE A 79 10.50 -7.80 -14.10
C ILE A 79 8.97 -7.99 -14.12
N ILE A 80 8.50 -9.18 -13.73
CA ILE A 80 7.08 -9.54 -13.76
C ILE A 80 6.32 -8.94 -12.58
N HIS A 81 6.93 -8.67 -11.44
CA HIS A 81 6.23 -8.17 -10.25
C HIS A 81 6.48 -6.68 -9.97
N GLY A 82 7.57 -6.11 -10.46
CA GLY A 82 7.87 -4.68 -10.31
C GLY A 82 6.94 -3.79 -11.15
N ARG A 83 6.58 -4.25 -12.36
CA ARG A 83 5.76 -3.50 -13.33
C ARG A 83 4.24 -3.53 -13.06
N PRO A 84 3.57 -4.70 -12.97
CA PRO A 84 2.14 -4.72 -12.67
C PRO A 84 1.83 -4.32 -11.23
N GLY A 85 2.74 -4.59 -10.30
CA GLY A 85 2.56 -4.17 -8.91
C GLY A 85 2.54 -2.66 -8.73
N SER A 86 3.32 -1.91 -9.52
CA SER A 86 3.23 -0.44 -9.54
C SER A 86 1.99 0.05 -10.30
N LEU A 87 1.57 -0.65 -11.35
CA LEU A 87 0.36 -0.31 -12.12
C LEU A 87 -0.93 -0.43 -11.31
N LEU A 88 -1.02 -1.46 -10.45
CA LEU A 88 -2.18 -1.68 -9.59
C LEU A 88 -2.27 -0.70 -8.42
N PHE A 89 -1.24 0.11 -8.16
CA PHE A 89 -1.22 1.03 -7.04
C PHE A 89 -2.32 2.09 -7.12
N TYR A 90 -2.44 2.79 -8.25
CA TYR A 90 -3.44 3.85 -8.38
C TYR A 90 -4.88 3.31 -8.39
N PRO A 91 -5.24 2.27 -9.18
CA PRO A 91 -6.59 1.70 -9.16
C PRO A 91 -7.00 1.16 -7.78
N SER A 92 -6.06 0.57 -7.03
CA SER A 92 -6.35 0.04 -5.69
C SER A 92 -6.65 1.13 -4.65
N ASN A 93 -6.15 2.35 -4.87
CA ASN A 93 -6.36 3.49 -3.97
C ASN A 93 -7.43 4.46 -4.48
N GLY A 94 -7.72 4.45 -5.79
CA GLY A 94 -8.61 5.39 -6.45
C GLY A 94 -10.02 5.41 -5.85
N THR A 95 -10.60 4.24 -5.54
CA THR A 95 -11.96 4.15 -4.98
C THR A 95 -12.12 4.92 -3.67
N TRP A 96 -11.08 4.96 -2.84
CA TRP A 96 -11.11 5.62 -1.53
C TRP A 96 -10.67 7.08 -1.59
N LEU A 97 -9.86 7.43 -2.60
CA LEU A 97 -9.38 8.80 -2.83
C LEU A 97 -10.37 9.64 -3.64
N ALA A 98 -11.17 9.03 -4.52
CA ALA A 98 -12.06 9.73 -5.44
C ALA A 98 -13.03 10.73 -4.78
N PRO A 99 -13.67 10.42 -3.64
CA PRO A 99 -14.55 11.40 -2.97
C PRO A 99 -13.83 12.68 -2.57
N PHE A 100 -12.53 12.61 -2.28
CA PHE A 100 -11.72 13.75 -1.85
C PHE A 100 -11.26 14.62 -3.02
N HIS A 101 -11.40 14.15 -4.26
CA HIS A 101 -11.09 14.91 -5.47
C HIS A 101 -12.32 15.67 -6.01
N LEU A 102 -13.45 15.64 -5.31
CA LEU A 102 -14.62 16.41 -5.67
C LEU A 102 -14.34 17.91 -5.47
N ALA A 103 -14.76 18.71 -6.45
CA ALA A 103 -14.56 20.14 -6.43
C ALA A 103 -15.60 20.84 -5.53
N VAL A 104 -15.11 21.71 -4.66
CA VAL A 104 -15.89 22.55 -3.75
C VAL A 104 -15.55 24.00 -4.04
N LYS A 105 -16.60 24.82 -4.19
CA LYS A 105 -16.42 26.26 -4.31
C LYS A 105 -16.27 26.86 -2.91
N HIS A 106 -15.08 27.38 -2.61
CA HIS A 106 -14.86 28.06 -1.34
C HIS A 106 -15.70 29.36 -1.29
N PRO A 107 -16.37 29.68 -0.17
CA PRO A 107 -17.24 30.87 -0.08
C PRO A 107 -16.54 32.20 -0.39
N THR A 108 -15.23 32.26 -0.17
CA THR A 108 -14.41 33.48 -0.31
C THR A 108 -13.19 33.29 -1.23
N GLY A 109 -13.08 32.18 -1.96
CA GLY A 109 -11.82 31.78 -2.60
C GLY A 109 -11.94 31.00 -3.92
N PRO A 110 -10.80 30.51 -4.44
CA PRO A 110 -10.74 29.71 -5.65
C PRO A 110 -11.42 28.35 -5.48
N LEU A 111 -11.59 27.63 -6.60
CA LEU A 111 -12.07 26.25 -6.58
C LEU A 111 -11.03 25.36 -5.89
N MET A 112 -11.46 24.58 -4.92
CA MET A 112 -10.62 23.67 -4.11
C MET A 112 -11.23 22.28 -4.15
N SER A 113 -10.43 21.22 -4.02
CA SER A 113 -10.97 19.88 -3.79
C SER A 113 -11.35 19.71 -2.31
N ILE A 114 -12.11 18.66 -1.96
CA ILE A 114 -12.38 18.32 -0.55
C ILE A 114 -11.07 18.01 0.21
N ALA A 115 -10.01 17.63 -0.49
CA ALA A 115 -8.69 17.38 0.09
C ALA A 115 -7.86 18.64 0.37
N ASP A 116 -8.18 19.78 -0.27
CA ASP A 116 -7.43 21.05 -0.15
C ASP A 116 -7.94 21.90 1.02
#